data_AF-A0AAW0CV61-F1
#
_entry.id   AF-A0AAW0CV61-F1
#
_cell.length_a   1.000
_cell.length_b   1.000
_cell.length_c   1.000
_cell.angle_alpha   90.00
_cell.angle_beta   90.00
_cell.angle_gamma   90.00
#
_symmetry.space_group_name_H-M   'P 1'
#
loop_
_entity.id
_entity.type
_entity.pdbx_description
1 polymer ?
#
loop_
_entity_poly.entity_id
_entity_poly.type
_entity_poly.pdbx_seq_one_letter_code
_entity_poly.pdbx_strand_id
1 'polypeptide(L)'
;MDPQLRQKLNQWSSNPTSVRTWPPSSDPNQQYTAETWLTHIETGCPARKIAQNHYVDVAIFFLREEFQTITLAIHQDHPLEWVTFKGIILRLEVMNPQIIPTLNQWINDPAAAKTWPPAPNQTYTLKKWFVDVQLECFNRDIAQAQCVDVAILFLRGVFQTVLSTVHQDTPLEWGTFKAIVTELQESEGNSEKRKELLSTLAGGGLIAGGAIAVLPSAGIAALNAIGFTSSGVLAGSVAAGIQSMFYGGFTGGLFSVCQSIGATAVMASPAVILLGLGAAAVGAASLLSKDDDDDDDDAPTSGR
;
A
#
# COMPACT_ATOMS: atom_id res chain seq x y z
N MET A 1 8.82 -18.92 18.07
CA MET A 1 10.19 -18.40 18.26
C MET A 1 11.10 -19.50 18.79
N ASP A 2 12.24 -19.70 18.13
CA ASP A 2 13.28 -20.67 18.53
C ASP A 2 13.86 -20.34 19.93
N PRO A 3 14.07 -21.33 20.82
CA PRO A 3 14.67 -21.10 22.15
C PRO A 3 16.05 -20.43 22.11
N GLN A 4 16.91 -20.75 21.13
CA GLN A 4 18.24 -20.13 21.06
C GLN A 4 18.13 -18.65 20.68
N LEU A 5 17.26 -18.33 19.70
CA LEU A 5 16.94 -16.94 19.38
C LEU A 5 16.42 -16.19 20.61
N ARG A 6 15.46 -16.77 21.35
CA ARG A 6 14.93 -16.15 22.58
C ARG A 6 16.01 -15.87 23.62
N GLN A 7 16.96 -16.79 23.81
CA GLN A 7 18.08 -16.58 24.72
C GLN A 7 18.96 -15.40 24.28
N LYS A 8 19.28 -15.30 22.97
CA LYS A 8 20.04 -14.16 22.42
C LYS A 8 19.31 -12.84 22.60
N LEU A 9 17.98 -12.83 22.45
CA LEU A 9 17.16 -11.63 22.62
C LEU A 9 17.08 -11.17 24.07
N ASN A 10 16.97 -12.09 25.02
CA ASN A 10 17.04 -11.77 26.45
C ASN A 10 18.40 -11.18 26.85
N GLN A 11 19.49 -11.68 26.27
CA GLN A 11 20.83 -11.11 26.46
C GLN A 11 20.97 -9.74 25.80
N TRP A 12 20.27 -9.51 24.69
CA TRP A 12 20.25 -8.21 24.04
C TRP A 12 19.49 -7.20 24.91
N SER A 13 18.27 -7.53 25.35
CA SER A 13 17.41 -6.63 26.12
C SER A 13 17.99 -6.23 27.48
N SER A 14 18.88 -7.04 28.07
CA SER A 14 19.51 -6.73 29.36
C SER A 14 20.58 -5.64 29.28
N ASN A 15 21.02 -5.24 28.08
CA ASN A 15 21.98 -4.16 27.93
C ASN A 15 21.24 -2.80 27.78
N PRO A 16 21.42 -1.84 28.72
CA PRO A 16 20.70 -0.56 28.73
C PRO A 16 21.04 0.37 27.55
N THR A 17 22.16 0.13 26.86
CA THR A 17 22.58 0.88 25.66
C THR A 17 22.06 0.27 24.35
N SER A 18 21.25 -0.78 24.44
CA SER A 18 20.83 -1.57 23.28
C SER A 18 19.42 -1.23 22.78
N VAL A 19 18.82 -2.12 21.98
CA VAL A 19 17.49 -1.91 21.39
C VAL A 19 16.45 -1.80 22.50
N ARG A 20 15.75 -0.67 22.52
CA ARG A 20 14.64 -0.39 23.42
C ARG A 20 13.32 -0.86 22.80
N THR A 21 12.29 -0.98 23.63
CA THR A 21 10.98 -1.45 23.19
C THR A 21 10.21 -0.36 22.45
N TRP A 22 9.62 -0.65 21.28
CA TRP A 22 8.82 0.34 20.54
C TRP A 22 7.31 0.07 20.73
N PRO A 23 6.47 1.12 20.88
CA PRO A 23 6.81 2.54 20.95
C PRO A 23 7.64 2.92 22.17
N PRO A 24 8.42 4.01 22.10
CA PRO A 24 9.19 4.52 23.24
C PRO A 24 8.27 4.82 24.43
N SER A 25 8.84 4.82 25.64
CA SER A 25 8.09 5.24 26.82
C SER A 25 7.75 6.74 26.76
N SER A 26 6.79 7.16 27.58
CA SER A 26 6.44 8.58 27.75
C SER A 26 7.56 9.41 28.38
N ASP A 27 8.70 8.80 28.75
CA ASP A 27 9.89 9.50 29.20
C ASP A 27 10.47 10.33 28.03
N PRO A 28 10.51 11.66 28.14
CA PRO A 28 11.01 12.53 27.06
C PRO A 28 12.47 12.23 26.70
N ASN A 29 13.26 11.64 27.61
CA ASN A 29 14.66 11.27 27.35
C ASN A 29 14.80 9.96 26.55
N GLN A 30 13.67 9.31 26.22
CA GLN A 30 13.64 8.03 25.51
C GLN A 30 12.90 8.11 24.19
N GLN A 31 12.60 9.31 23.70
CA GLN A 31 11.97 9.47 22.39
C GLN A 31 12.92 9.05 21.28
N TYR A 32 12.44 8.17 20.41
CA TYR A 32 13.08 7.81 19.14
C TYR A 32 11.98 7.46 18.15
N THR A 33 12.25 7.67 16.87
CA THR A 33 11.31 7.34 15.80
C THR A 33 11.27 5.84 15.53
N ALA A 34 10.21 5.35 14.90
CA ALA A 34 10.15 3.96 14.46
C ALA A 34 11.22 3.66 13.41
N GLU A 35 11.58 4.62 12.56
CA GLU A 35 12.74 4.53 11.65
C GLU A 35 14.05 4.25 12.40
N THR A 36 14.29 5.00 13.48
CA THR A 36 15.48 4.85 14.32
C THR A 36 15.51 3.47 14.99
N TRP A 37 14.36 3.04 15.51
CA TRP A 37 14.19 1.72 16.10
C TRP A 37 14.42 0.58 15.11
N LEU A 38 13.80 0.65 13.92
CA LEU A 38 13.98 -0.33 12.85
C LEU A 38 15.43 -0.40 12.39
N THR A 39 16.11 0.74 12.28
CA THR A 39 17.54 0.81 11.95
C THR A 39 18.40 0.12 13.01
N HIS A 40 18.07 0.26 14.29
CA HIS A 40 18.77 -0.46 15.37
C HIS A 40 18.55 -1.98 15.30
N ILE A 41 17.38 -2.45 14.88
CA ILE A 41 17.14 -3.88 14.63
C ILE A 41 18.00 -4.35 13.44
N GLU A 42 17.97 -3.64 12.32
CA GLU A 42 18.69 -4.00 11.08
C GLU A 42 20.20 -4.06 11.28
N THR A 43 20.76 -3.16 12.07
CA THR A 43 22.19 -3.13 12.38
C THR A 43 22.56 -4.08 13.51
N GLY A 44 21.66 -4.28 14.48
CA GLY A 44 21.90 -5.11 15.66
C GLY A 44 21.82 -6.61 15.41
N CYS A 45 20.97 -7.06 14.48
CA CYS A 45 20.81 -8.47 14.14
C CYS A 45 22.07 -9.09 13.49
N PRO A 46 22.70 -8.49 12.46
CA PRO A 46 23.95 -9.00 11.88
C PRO A 46 25.07 -9.09 12.90
N ALA A 47 25.22 -8.08 13.75
CA ALA A 47 26.25 -8.04 14.81
C ALA A 47 26.12 -9.22 15.79
N ARG A 48 24.93 -9.81 15.91
CA ARG A 48 24.62 -10.95 16.79
C ARG A 48 24.46 -12.27 16.04
N LYS A 49 24.80 -12.29 14.74
CA LYS A 49 24.65 -13.46 13.86
C LYS A 49 23.22 -14.00 13.88
N ILE A 50 22.24 -13.10 13.78
CA ILE A 50 20.82 -13.43 13.60
C ILE A 50 20.54 -13.38 12.09
N ALA A 51 19.97 -14.45 11.54
CA ALA A 51 19.66 -14.52 10.13
C ALA A 51 18.48 -13.60 9.76
N GLN A 52 18.45 -13.11 8.52
CA GLN A 52 17.48 -12.09 8.07
C GLN A 52 16.02 -12.55 8.19
N ASN A 53 15.75 -13.84 8.00
CA ASN A 53 14.44 -14.44 8.17
C ASN A 53 13.90 -14.36 9.61
N HIS A 54 14.74 -14.05 10.60
CA HIS A 54 14.34 -13.86 12.00
C HIS A 54 14.17 -12.39 12.40
N TYR A 55 14.38 -11.42 11.50
CA TYR A 55 14.32 -10.00 11.88
C TYR A 55 12.94 -9.59 12.37
N VAL A 56 11.88 -10.16 11.77
CA VAL A 56 10.51 -9.92 12.22
C VAL A 56 10.27 -10.50 13.61
N ASP A 57 10.73 -11.73 13.89
CA ASP A 57 10.66 -12.32 15.24
C ASP A 57 11.35 -11.43 16.29
N VAL A 58 12.53 -10.91 15.95
CA VAL A 58 13.29 -9.99 16.81
C VAL A 58 12.51 -8.70 17.04
N ALA A 59 12.01 -8.08 15.98
CA ALA A 59 11.27 -6.83 16.10
C ALA A 59 10.00 -7.02 16.92
N ILE A 60 9.23 -8.09 16.69
CA ILE A 60 8.04 -8.45 17.49
C ILE A 60 8.42 -8.63 18.97
N PHE A 61 9.57 -9.24 19.29
CA PHE A 61 10.04 -9.37 20.67
C PHE A 61 10.25 -8.01 21.35
N PHE A 62 10.73 -7.00 20.62
CA PHE A 62 10.94 -5.64 21.11
C PHE A 62 9.73 -4.71 20.92
N LEU A 63 8.59 -5.19 20.44
CA LEU A 63 7.35 -4.40 20.47
C LEU A 63 6.79 -4.39 21.90
N ARG A 64 6.18 -3.26 22.32
CA ARG A 64 5.33 -3.21 23.52
C ARG A 64 4.13 -4.14 23.34
N GLU A 65 3.60 -4.65 24.45
CA GLU A 65 2.57 -5.69 24.49
C GLU A 65 1.38 -5.43 23.54
N GLU A 66 0.93 -4.18 23.46
CA GLU A 66 -0.21 -3.77 22.63
C GLU A 66 0.04 -3.95 21.13
N PHE A 67 1.26 -3.67 20.65
CA PHE A 67 1.65 -3.89 19.24
C PHE A 67 2.13 -5.32 19.02
N GLN A 68 2.85 -5.86 19.98
CA GLN A 68 3.37 -7.22 19.94
C GLN A 68 2.24 -8.21 19.68
N THR A 69 1.11 -8.07 20.36
CA THR A 69 -0.03 -8.98 20.21
C THR A 69 -0.59 -8.96 18.78
N ILE A 70 -0.83 -7.76 18.22
CA ILE A 70 -1.34 -7.63 16.85
C ILE A 70 -0.33 -8.17 15.85
N THR A 71 0.91 -7.69 15.93
CA THR A 71 1.88 -8.03 14.90
C THR A 71 2.25 -9.50 14.96
N LEU A 72 2.22 -10.11 16.15
CA LEU A 72 2.36 -11.55 16.31
C LEU A 72 1.17 -12.31 15.69
N ALA A 73 -0.07 -11.88 15.93
CA ALA A 73 -1.25 -12.51 15.34
C ALA A 73 -1.20 -12.47 13.80
N ILE A 74 -0.86 -11.31 13.23
CA ILE A 74 -0.67 -11.14 11.78
C ILE A 74 0.46 -12.05 11.28
N HIS A 75 1.61 -12.05 11.95
CA HIS A 75 2.78 -12.83 11.54
C HIS A 75 2.56 -14.35 11.64
N GLN A 76 1.76 -14.82 12.61
CA GLN A 76 1.41 -16.23 12.75
C GLN A 76 0.47 -16.72 11.66
N ASP A 77 -0.51 -15.90 11.28
CA ASP A 77 -1.45 -16.21 10.21
C ASP A 77 -0.78 -16.11 8.83
N HIS A 78 0.10 -15.11 8.67
CA HIS A 78 0.85 -14.84 7.44
C HIS A 78 2.28 -14.39 7.77
N PRO A 79 3.30 -15.25 7.60
CA PRO A 79 4.69 -14.88 7.86
C PRO A 79 5.10 -13.62 7.09
N LEU A 80 5.21 -12.51 7.82
CA LEU A 80 5.61 -11.22 7.27
C LEU A 80 7.08 -11.24 6.84
N GLU A 81 7.37 -10.74 5.65
CA GLU A 81 8.73 -10.38 5.25
C GLU A 81 9.16 -9.10 5.98
N TRP A 82 10.47 -8.96 6.20
CA TRP A 82 11.03 -7.80 6.92
C TRP A 82 10.64 -6.46 6.29
N VAL A 83 10.64 -6.36 4.96
CA VAL A 83 10.27 -5.14 4.23
C VAL A 83 8.80 -4.76 4.49
N THR A 84 7.89 -5.74 4.42
CA THR A 84 6.47 -5.54 4.72
C THR A 84 6.27 -5.11 6.17
N PHE A 85 6.96 -5.75 7.10
CA PHE A 85 6.91 -5.41 8.52
C PHE A 85 7.35 -3.95 8.77
N LYS A 86 8.47 -3.50 8.18
CA LYS A 86 8.91 -2.10 8.28
C LYS A 86 7.82 -1.13 7.81
N GLY A 87 7.23 -1.42 6.64
CA GLY A 87 6.16 -0.59 6.09
C GLY A 87 4.95 -0.47 7.01
N ILE A 88 4.57 -1.55 7.69
CA ILE A 88 3.48 -1.56 8.68
C ILE A 88 3.85 -0.69 9.89
N ILE A 89 5.04 -0.89 10.47
CA ILE A 89 5.47 -0.15 11.67
C ILE A 89 5.58 1.35 11.40
N LEU A 90 6.13 1.76 10.25
CA LEU A 90 6.24 3.17 9.88
C LEU A 90 4.87 3.83 9.71
N ARG A 91 3.87 3.12 9.20
CA ARG A 91 2.49 3.62 9.12
C ARG A 91 1.84 3.74 10.50
N LEU A 92 2.10 2.79 11.39
CA LEU A 92 1.60 2.83 12.76
C LEU A 92 2.15 4.03 13.54
N GLU A 93 3.37 4.48 13.26
CA GLU A 93 3.93 5.70 13.85
C GLU A 93 3.21 6.97 13.37
N VAL A 94 2.87 7.04 12.08
CA VAL A 94 2.17 8.20 11.50
C VAL A 94 0.69 8.21 11.87
N MET A 95 0.10 7.04 12.12
CA MET A 95 -1.27 6.94 12.62
C MET A 95 -1.39 7.61 13.99
N ASN A 96 -2.48 8.36 14.17
CA ASN A 96 -2.78 9.00 15.45
C ASN A 96 -2.71 7.97 16.58
N PRO A 97 -1.90 8.17 17.63
CA PRO A 97 -1.74 7.22 18.73
C PRO A 97 -3.07 6.80 19.39
N GLN A 98 -4.10 7.64 19.30
CA GLN A 98 -5.44 7.35 19.79
C GLN A 98 -6.17 6.25 18.98
N ILE A 99 -5.76 6.00 17.74
CA ILE A 99 -6.36 4.97 16.88
C ILE A 99 -5.86 3.57 17.25
N ILE A 100 -4.70 3.47 17.90
CA ILE A 100 -4.04 2.18 18.15
C ILE A 100 -4.85 1.31 19.14
N PRO A 101 -5.29 1.80 20.32
CA PRO A 101 -6.17 1.02 21.21
C PRO A 101 -7.46 0.59 20.50
N THR A 102 -7.96 1.45 19.61
CA THR A 102 -9.16 1.22 18.81
C THR A 102 -8.96 0.11 17.77
N LEU A 103 -7.82 0.11 17.07
CA LEU A 103 -7.40 -0.98 16.17
C LEU A 103 -7.21 -2.30 16.92
N ASN A 104 -6.60 -2.26 18.10
CA ASN A 104 -6.45 -3.43 18.97
C ASN A 104 -7.81 -4.03 19.32
N GLN A 105 -8.76 -3.20 19.73
CA GLN A 105 -10.11 -3.67 20.05
C GLN A 105 -10.79 -4.25 18.81
N TRP A 106 -10.64 -3.61 17.66
CA TRP A 106 -11.22 -4.07 16.39
C TRP A 106 -10.67 -5.43 15.96
N ILE A 107 -9.34 -5.61 15.96
CA ILE A 107 -8.69 -6.87 15.55
C ILE A 107 -9.08 -8.04 16.48
N ASN A 108 -9.26 -7.75 17.77
CA ASN A 108 -9.60 -8.77 18.76
C ASN A 108 -11.10 -9.04 18.89
N ASP A 109 -11.95 -8.26 18.22
CA ASP A 109 -13.40 -8.46 18.22
C ASP A 109 -13.81 -9.34 17.02
N PRO A 110 -14.23 -10.60 17.24
CA PRO A 110 -14.64 -11.50 16.16
C PRO A 110 -15.90 -11.03 15.43
N ALA A 111 -16.66 -10.07 16.00
CA ALA A 111 -17.81 -9.45 15.35
C ALA A 111 -17.43 -8.22 14.51
N ALA A 112 -16.22 -7.67 14.68
CA ALA A 112 -15.80 -6.45 13.99
C ALA A 112 -15.34 -6.71 12.54
N ALA A 113 -15.05 -5.63 11.80
CA ALA A 113 -14.84 -5.71 10.35
C ALA A 113 -13.73 -6.71 9.97
N LYS A 114 -14.11 -7.59 9.07
CA LYS A 114 -13.30 -8.71 8.60
C LYS A 114 -12.27 -8.24 7.57
N THR A 115 -11.18 -8.97 7.41
CA THR A 115 -10.16 -8.66 6.40
C THR A 115 -10.64 -8.97 4.98
N TRP A 116 -10.41 -8.09 4.01
CA TRP A 116 -10.77 -8.32 2.60
C TRP A 116 -9.54 -8.70 1.74
N PRO A 117 -9.64 -9.70 0.84
CA PRO A 117 -10.78 -10.59 0.61
C PRO A 117 -11.10 -11.49 1.81
N PRO A 118 -12.35 -11.99 1.93
CA PRO A 118 -12.77 -12.88 3.01
C PRO A 118 -11.87 -14.12 3.11
N ALA A 119 -11.70 -14.65 4.32
CA ALA A 119 -11.10 -15.98 4.49
C ALA A 119 -11.94 -17.07 3.78
N PRO A 120 -11.38 -18.22 3.37
CA PRO A 120 -12.10 -19.24 2.58
C PRO A 120 -13.41 -19.75 3.19
N ASN A 121 -13.57 -19.64 4.51
CA ASN A 121 -14.76 -20.06 5.27
C ASN A 121 -15.72 -18.90 5.62
N GLN A 122 -15.47 -17.70 5.11
CA GLN A 122 -16.29 -16.52 5.35
C GLN A 122 -16.88 -16.02 4.03
N THR A 123 -18.17 -15.69 4.04
CA THR A 123 -18.85 -15.11 2.88
C THR A 123 -19.45 -13.77 3.26
N TYR A 124 -19.00 -12.72 2.58
CA TYR A 124 -19.61 -11.40 2.62
C TYR A 124 -19.21 -10.64 1.36
N THR A 125 -20.01 -9.64 0.98
CA THR A 125 -19.77 -8.86 -0.24
C THR A 125 -18.83 -7.70 0.04
N LEU A 126 -18.13 -7.23 -1.00
CA LEU A 126 -17.26 -6.05 -0.89
C LEU A 126 -18.06 -4.81 -0.43
N LYS A 127 -19.29 -4.65 -0.94
CA LYS A 127 -20.18 -3.58 -0.51
C LYS A 127 -20.48 -3.64 0.99
N LYS A 128 -20.76 -4.84 1.52
CA LYS A 128 -20.97 -5.03 2.96
C LYS A 128 -19.70 -4.70 3.74
N TRP A 129 -18.54 -5.13 3.26
CA TRP A 129 -17.25 -4.82 3.88
C TRP A 129 -17.01 -3.31 4.01
N PHE A 130 -17.25 -2.52 2.95
CA PHE A 130 -17.11 -1.06 3.04
C PHE A 130 -18.05 -0.43 4.07
N VAL A 131 -19.30 -0.90 4.14
CA VAL A 131 -20.27 -0.40 5.13
C VAL A 131 -19.79 -0.74 6.54
N ASP A 132 -19.33 -1.97 6.76
CA ASP A 132 -18.85 -2.42 8.07
C ASP A 132 -17.61 -1.60 8.49
N VAL A 133 -16.63 -1.37 7.60
CA VAL A 133 -15.44 -0.54 7.88
C VAL A 133 -15.82 0.91 8.16
N GLN A 134 -16.70 1.52 7.35
CA GLN A 134 -17.12 2.90 7.53
C GLN A 134 -17.92 3.09 8.83
N LEU A 135 -18.79 2.14 9.16
CA LEU A 135 -19.59 2.15 10.38
C LEU A 135 -18.69 2.02 11.62
N GLU A 136 -17.72 1.11 11.61
CA GLU A 136 -16.76 0.97 12.71
C GLU A 136 -15.93 2.23 12.90
N CYS A 137 -15.45 2.82 11.79
CA CYS A 137 -14.81 4.12 11.80
C CYS A 137 -15.64 5.20 12.52
N PHE A 138 -16.92 5.30 12.15
CA PHE A 138 -17.85 6.28 12.72
C PHE A 138 -18.11 6.03 14.21
N ASN A 139 -18.37 4.77 14.59
CA ASN A 139 -18.62 4.38 15.98
C ASN A 139 -17.44 4.65 16.92
N ARG A 140 -16.25 4.82 16.36
CA ARG A 140 -14.98 4.97 17.09
C ARG A 140 -14.38 6.37 16.94
N ASP A 141 -15.16 7.32 16.44
CA ASP A 141 -14.75 8.71 16.19
C ASP A 141 -13.48 8.84 15.33
N ILE A 142 -13.25 7.88 14.42
CA ILE A 142 -12.14 7.94 13.47
C ILE A 142 -12.53 8.90 12.35
N ALA A 143 -11.69 9.91 12.10
CA ALA A 143 -11.95 10.88 11.04
C ALA A 143 -12.04 10.18 9.69
N GLN A 144 -12.96 10.64 8.81
CA GLN A 144 -13.20 10.00 7.51
C GLN A 144 -11.92 9.88 6.65
N ALA A 145 -11.01 10.85 6.75
CA ALA A 145 -9.71 10.82 6.08
C ALA A 145 -8.84 9.64 6.53
N GLN A 146 -8.94 9.23 7.79
CA GLN A 146 -8.18 8.14 8.40
C GLN A 146 -8.83 6.77 8.18
N CYS A 147 -10.10 6.73 7.75
CA CYS A 147 -10.78 5.47 7.44
C CYS A 147 -10.16 4.72 6.28
N VAL A 148 -9.50 5.44 5.36
CA VAL A 148 -8.77 4.79 4.27
C VAL A 148 -7.54 4.07 4.80
N ASP A 149 -6.76 4.67 5.71
CA ASP A 149 -5.64 4.00 6.35
C ASP A 149 -6.08 2.72 7.05
N VAL A 150 -7.17 2.80 7.81
CA VAL A 150 -7.73 1.64 8.51
C VAL A 150 -8.21 0.58 7.52
N ALA A 151 -8.93 0.96 6.47
CA ALA A 151 -9.38 0.01 5.45
C ALA A 151 -8.21 -0.67 4.74
N ILE A 152 -7.13 0.06 4.45
CA ILE A 152 -5.90 -0.49 3.86
C ILE A 152 -5.27 -1.53 4.79
N LEU A 153 -5.29 -1.33 6.10
CA LEU A 153 -4.80 -2.34 7.06
C LEU A 153 -5.61 -3.64 7.00
N PHE A 154 -6.91 -3.55 6.77
CA PHE A 154 -7.80 -4.71 6.65
C PHE A 154 -7.79 -5.35 5.26
N LEU A 155 -7.13 -4.75 4.26
CA LEU A 155 -6.89 -5.41 2.98
C LEU A 155 -5.80 -6.49 3.13
N ARG A 156 -5.88 -7.53 2.31
CA ARG A 156 -4.93 -8.63 2.25
C ARG A 156 -4.20 -8.70 0.91
N GLY A 157 -2.99 -9.22 0.94
CA GLY A 157 -2.20 -9.54 -0.24
C GLY A 157 -1.94 -8.31 -1.12
N VAL A 158 -2.14 -8.49 -2.43
CA VAL A 158 -1.82 -7.46 -3.45
C VAL A 158 -2.65 -6.19 -3.27
N PHE A 159 -3.91 -6.29 -2.83
CA PHE A 159 -4.76 -5.12 -2.61
C PHE A 159 -4.15 -4.18 -1.59
N GLN A 160 -3.69 -4.73 -0.46
CA GLN A 160 -3.04 -3.96 0.58
C GLN A 160 -1.80 -3.29 0.02
N THR A 161 -0.87 -4.03 -0.59
CA THR A 161 0.39 -3.47 -1.10
C THR A 161 0.14 -2.32 -2.07
N VAL A 162 -0.72 -2.51 -3.07
CA VAL A 162 -1.00 -1.51 -4.11
C VAL A 162 -1.64 -0.26 -3.50
N LEU A 163 -2.74 -0.41 -2.77
CA LEU A 163 -3.45 0.74 -2.21
C LEU A 163 -2.66 1.46 -1.13
N SER A 164 -1.87 0.71 -0.38
CA SER A 164 -0.96 1.28 0.61
C SER A 164 0.07 2.20 -0.07
N THR A 165 0.56 1.84 -1.25
CA THR A 165 1.54 2.63 -2.00
C THR A 165 0.89 3.85 -2.63
N VAL A 166 -0.25 3.65 -3.31
CA VAL A 166 -1.03 4.74 -3.92
C VAL A 166 -1.43 5.78 -2.86
N HIS A 167 -1.88 5.33 -1.68
CA HIS A 167 -2.29 6.23 -0.59
C HIS A 167 -1.13 7.04 0.01
N GLN A 168 0.09 6.47 0.03
CA GLN A 168 1.27 7.19 0.50
C GLN A 168 1.64 8.35 -0.41
N ASP A 169 1.57 8.13 -1.73
CA ASP A 169 1.91 9.16 -2.72
C ASP A 169 0.77 10.17 -2.90
N THR A 170 -0.48 9.74 -2.74
CA THR A 170 -1.66 10.58 -2.89
C THR A 170 -2.72 10.16 -1.90
N PRO A 171 -2.99 10.96 -0.85
CA PRO A 171 -4.04 10.68 0.11
C PRO A 171 -5.37 10.44 -0.60
N LEU A 172 -5.84 9.20 -0.54
CA LEU A 172 -7.08 8.78 -1.18
C LEU A 172 -8.26 9.22 -0.32
N GLU A 173 -9.27 9.82 -0.94
CA GLU A 173 -10.58 9.98 -0.31
C GLU A 173 -11.32 8.64 -0.26
N TRP A 174 -12.24 8.50 0.71
CA TRP A 174 -13.04 7.27 0.87
C TRP A 174 -13.80 6.86 -0.40
N GLY A 175 -14.33 7.84 -1.15
CA GLY A 175 -15.02 7.58 -2.42
C GLY A 175 -14.09 6.95 -3.45
N THR A 176 -12.92 7.55 -3.66
CA THR A 176 -11.88 7.09 -4.59
C THR A 176 -11.35 5.71 -4.18
N PHE A 177 -11.08 5.51 -2.89
CA PHE A 177 -10.65 4.21 -2.37
C PHE A 177 -11.66 3.10 -2.70
N LYS A 178 -12.95 3.33 -2.45
CA LYS A 178 -14.01 2.35 -2.78
C LYS A 178 -14.07 2.03 -4.26
N ALA A 179 -13.95 3.04 -5.12
CA ALA A 179 -13.95 2.86 -6.57
C ALA A 179 -12.78 1.96 -7.00
N ILE A 180 -11.57 2.26 -6.55
CA ILE A 180 -10.37 1.46 -6.88
C ILE A 180 -10.51 0.01 -6.42
N VAL A 181 -10.88 -0.21 -5.16
CA VAL A 181 -11.03 -1.56 -4.61
C VAL A 181 -12.12 -2.34 -5.35
N THR A 182 -13.24 -1.68 -5.69
CA THR A 182 -14.33 -2.30 -6.47
C THR A 182 -13.84 -2.71 -7.86
N GLU A 183 -13.15 -1.82 -8.55
CA GLU A 183 -12.66 -2.08 -9.90
C GLU A 183 -11.58 -3.18 -9.92
N LEU A 184 -10.68 -3.17 -8.93
CA LEU A 184 -9.71 -4.25 -8.73
C LEU A 184 -10.41 -5.59 -8.45
N GLN A 185 -11.47 -5.60 -7.65
CA GLN A 185 -12.25 -6.80 -7.38
C GLN A 185 -12.99 -7.31 -8.61
N GLU A 186 -13.61 -6.42 -9.40
CA GLU A 186 -14.28 -6.77 -10.65
C GLU A 186 -13.31 -7.27 -11.74
N SER A 187 -12.04 -6.85 -11.65
CA SER A 187 -10.97 -7.38 -12.50
C SER A 187 -10.53 -8.80 -12.10
N GLU A 188 -11.04 -9.35 -11.00
CA GLU A 188 -10.72 -10.70 -10.57
C GLU A 188 -11.28 -11.73 -11.55
N GLY A 189 -10.37 -12.45 -12.22
CA GLY A 189 -10.67 -13.36 -13.33
C GLY A 189 -10.32 -12.79 -14.72
N ASN A 190 -10.07 -11.48 -14.84
CA ASN A 190 -9.59 -10.86 -16.07
C ASN A 190 -8.19 -10.27 -15.85
N SER A 191 -7.16 -11.08 -16.14
CA SER A 191 -5.77 -10.68 -15.90
C SER A 191 -5.34 -9.46 -16.70
N GLU A 192 -5.89 -9.24 -17.91
CA GLU A 192 -5.60 -8.07 -18.75
C GLU A 192 -6.21 -6.80 -18.17
N LYS A 193 -7.49 -6.84 -17.77
CA LYS A 193 -8.13 -5.70 -17.09
C LYS A 193 -7.41 -5.35 -15.79
N ARG A 194 -6.98 -6.36 -15.01
CA ARG A 194 -6.21 -6.13 -13.79
C ARG A 194 -4.85 -5.48 -14.08
N LYS A 195 -4.14 -5.93 -15.11
CA LYS A 195 -2.86 -5.34 -15.54
C LYS A 195 -3.05 -3.90 -15.98
N GLU A 196 -4.08 -3.63 -16.77
CA GLU A 196 -4.44 -2.27 -17.20
C GLU A 196 -4.69 -1.37 -16.00
N LEU A 197 -5.50 -1.80 -15.04
CA LEU A 197 -5.77 -1.03 -13.81
C LEU A 197 -4.52 -0.77 -12.98
N LEU A 198 -3.69 -1.78 -12.78
CA LEU A 198 -2.44 -1.63 -12.03
C LEU A 198 -1.47 -0.71 -12.76
N SER A 199 -1.38 -0.82 -14.09
CA SER A 199 -0.57 0.08 -14.92
C SER A 199 -1.12 1.50 -14.88
N THR A 200 -2.43 1.67 -14.85
CA THR A 200 -3.11 2.97 -14.79
C THR A 200 -2.92 3.62 -13.41
N LEU A 201 -3.04 2.86 -12.32
CA LEU A 201 -2.70 3.30 -10.97
C LEU A 201 -1.22 3.67 -10.87
N ALA A 202 -0.34 2.88 -11.48
CA ALA A 202 1.09 3.14 -11.46
C ALA A 202 1.49 4.33 -12.34
N GLY A 203 0.84 4.50 -13.49
CA GLY A 203 0.99 5.67 -14.35
C GLY A 203 0.27 6.91 -13.81
N GLY A 204 -0.30 6.83 -12.60
CA GLY A 204 -1.10 7.87 -11.95
C GLY A 204 -2.23 8.42 -12.81
N GLY A 205 -2.77 7.60 -13.71
CA GLY A 205 -3.85 7.93 -14.63
C GLY A 205 -5.20 7.40 -14.15
N LEU A 206 -5.50 7.44 -12.85
CA LEU A 206 -6.78 6.91 -12.41
C LEU A 206 -7.90 7.94 -12.63
N ILE A 207 -8.77 7.67 -13.61
CA ILE A 207 -10.01 8.42 -13.83
C ILE A 207 -11.14 7.73 -13.06
N ALA A 208 -11.17 7.90 -11.74
CA ALA A 208 -12.33 7.50 -10.95
C ALA A 208 -13.32 8.68 -10.89
N GLY A 209 -14.36 8.67 -11.72
CA GLY A 209 -15.47 9.62 -11.64
C GLY A 209 -15.37 10.90 -12.49
N GLY A 210 -14.56 10.91 -13.56
CA GLY A 210 -14.55 12.00 -14.55
C GLY A 210 -13.52 13.12 -14.30
N ALA A 211 -12.72 13.05 -13.23
CA ALA A 211 -11.58 13.94 -13.05
C ALA A 211 -10.29 13.23 -13.51
N ILE A 212 -9.58 13.85 -14.45
CA ILE A 212 -8.26 13.39 -14.90
C ILE A 212 -7.24 13.82 -13.84
N ALA A 213 -6.76 12.88 -13.03
CA ALA A 213 -5.47 13.05 -12.35
C ALA A 213 -4.41 12.40 -13.25
N VAL A 214 -3.41 13.19 -13.67
CA VAL A 214 -2.23 12.72 -14.43
C VAL A 214 -1.04 12.78 -13.50
N LEU A 215 -0.55 11.66 -12.95
CA LEU A 215 0.75 11.64 -12.24
C LEU A 215 1.58 10.36 -12.47
N PRO A 216 2.32 10.27 -13.60
CA PRO A 216 3.11 9.10 -14.00
C PRO A 216 4.33 8.75 -13.13
N SER A 217 4.75 9.64 -12.24
CA SER A 217 6.01 9.48 -11.50
C SER A 217 5.91 8.52 -10.31
N ALA A 218 4.74 8.43 -9.68
CA ALA A 218 4.55 7.69 -8.43
C ALA A 218 4.66 6.17 -8.63
N GLY A 219 4.00 5.59 -9.64
CA GLY A 219 4.08 4.16 -9.84
C GLY A 219 5.33 3.66 -10.54
N ILE A 220 6.05 4.50 -11.27
CA ILE A 220 7.42 4.16 -11.71
C ILE A 220 8.34 4.05 -10.49
N ALA A 221 8.19 4.93 -9.49
CA ALA A 221 8.93 4.84 -8.24
C ALA A 221 8.51 3.59 -7.45
N ALA A 222 7.20 3.29 -7.36
CA ALA A 222 6.68 2.09 -6.70
C ALA A 222 7.19 0.78 -7.34
N LEU A 223 7.16 0.68 -8.67
CA LEU A 223 7.64 -0.50 -9.40
C LEU A 223 9.15 -0.70 -9.20
N ASN A 224 9.94 0.36 -9.26
CA ASN A 224 11.36 0.31 -8.92
C ASN A 224 11.60 -0.09 -7.47
N ALA A 225 10.78 0.41 -6.53
CA ALA A 225 10.87 0.06 -5.11
C ALA A 225 10.55 -1.42 -4.82
N ILE A 226 9.63 -2.01 -5.59
CA ILE A 226 9.30 -3.44 -5.51
C ILE A 226 10.38 -4.30 -6.23
N GLY A 227 11.25 -3.68 -7.04
CA GLY A 227 12.40 -4.32 -7.69
C GLY A 227 12.24 -4.57 -9.18
N PHE A 228 11.20 -4.03 -9.80
CA PHE A 228 11.04 -4.04 -11.25
C PHE A 228 11.78 -2.83 -11.83
N THR A 229 12.96 -3.10 -12.39
CA THR A 229 13.83 -2.09 -13.02
C THR A 229 13.78 -2.21 -14.54
N SER A 230 14.41 -1.27 -15.23
CA SER A 230 14.58 -1.34 -16.69
C SER A 230 15.49 -2.47 -17.16
N SER A 231 16.42 -2.91 -16.32
CA SER A 231 17.25 -4.10 -16.57
C SER A 231 16.54 -5.42 -16.26
N GLY A 232 15.25 -5.37 -15.91
CA GLY A 232 14.48 -6.50 -15.43
C GLY A 232 14.34 -6.49 -13.91
N VAL A 233 14.24 -7.67 -13.32
CA VAL A 233 14.01 -7.78 -11.89
C VAL A 233 15.32 -7.73 -11.13
N LEU A 234 15.44 -6.76 -10.23
CA LEU A 234 16.62 -6.57 -9.41
C LEU A 234 16.82 -7.82 -8.53
N ALA A 235 17.97 -8.47 -8.66
CA ALA A 235 18.29 -9.65 -7.86
C ALA A 235 18.21 -9.31 -6.35
N GLY A 236 17.48 -10.12 -5.58
CA GLY A 236 17.27 -9.90 -4.14
C GLY A 236 16.14 -8.92 -3.79
N SER A 237 15.33 -8.49 -4.77
CA SER A 237 14.15 -7.65 -4.53
C SER A 237 12.87 -8.45 -4.20
N VAL A 238 11.82 -7.76 -3.76
CA VAL A 238 10.49 -8.33 -3.52
C VAL A 238 9.94 -8.98 -4.80
N ALA A 239 10.15 -8.35 -5.94
CA ALA A 239 9.84 -8.93 -7.25
C ALA A 239 10.60 -10.24 -7.50
N ALA A 240 11.91 -10.31 -7.19
CA ALA A 240 12.69 -11.54 -7.32
C ALA A 240 12.17 -12.66 -6.40
N GLY A 241 11.74 -12.31 -5.18
CA GLY A 241 11.10 -13.22 -4.24
C GLY A 241 9.78 -13.79 -4.78
N ILE A 242 8.91 -12.94 -5.31
CA ILE A 242 7.65 -13.34 -5.96
C ILE A 242 7.91 -14.24 -7.16
N GLN A 243 8.91 -13.91 -7.99
CA GLN A 243 9.33 -14.74 -9.12
C GLN A 243 9.72 -16.14 -8.65
N SER A 244 10.59 -16.20 -7.63
CA SER A 244 11.11 -17.46 -7.11
C SER A 244 10.04 -18.32 -6.43
N MET A 245 9.03 -17.71 -5.79
CA MET A 245 8.00 -18.43 -5.05
C MET A 245 6.84 -18.92 -5.93
N PHE A 246 6.39 -18.10 -6.88
CA PHE A 246 5.16 -18.37 -7.63
C PHE A 246 5.40 -18.79 -9.08
N TYR A 247 6.49 -18.34 -9.70
CA TYR A 247 6.73 -18.49 -11.13
C TYR A 247 7.95 -19.39 -11.45
N GLY A 248 8.84 -19.60 -10.48
CA GLY A 248 10.10 -20.31 -10.68
C GLY A 248 10.97 -19.65 -11.76
N GLY A 249 11.59 -20.46 -12.61
CA GLY A 249 12.36 -19.98 -13.78
C GLY A 249 11.50 -19.48 -14.95
N PHE A 250 10.18 -19.66 -14.92
CA PHE A 250 9.28 -19.28 -16.01
C PHE A 250 8.59 -17.95 -15.71
N THR A 251 9.10 -16.86 -16.29
CA THR A 251 8.48 -15.53 -16.21
C THR A 251 7.32 -15.42 -17.21
N GLY A 252 6.07 -15.42 -16.74
CA GLY A 252 4.88 -15.20 -17.56
C GLY A 252 3.78 -14.46 -16.81
N GLY A 253 2.76 -13.97 -17.52
CA GLY A 253 1.59 -13.34 -16.91
C GLY A 253 1.85 -11.95 -16.32
N LEU A 254 1.50 -11.74 -15.04
CA LEU A 254 1.61 -10.44 -14.35
C LEU A 254 3.08 -10.01 -14.20
N PHE A 255 4.00 -10.97 -14.07
CA PHE A 255 5.43 -10.72 -13.90
C PHE A 255 6.05 -10.07 -15.14
N SER A 256 5.72 -10.57 -16.34
CA SER A 256 6.16 -9.99 -17.62
C SER A 256 5.60 -8.58 -17.85
N VAL A 257 4.46 -8.25 -17.24
CA VAL A 257 3.89 -6.90 -17.32
C VAL A 257 4.61 -5.92 -16.42
N CYS A 258 4.87 -6.28 -15.16
CA CYS A 258 5.70 -5.43 -14.31
C CYS A 258 7.13 -5.26 -14.89
N GLN A 259 7.67 -6.31 -15.52
CA GLN A 259 8.94 -6.23 -16.26
C GLN A 259 8.85 -5.31 -17.48
N SER A 260 7.76 -5.38 -18.24
CA SER A 260 7.47 -4.49 -19.37
C SER A 260 7.36 -3.03 -18.92
N ILE A 261 6.62 -2.74 -17.85
CA ILE A 261 6.47 -1.37 -17.35
C ILE A 261 7.81 -0.85 -16.82
N GLY A 262 8.57 -1.66 -16.08
CA GLY A 262 9.93 -1.33 -15.65
C GLY A 262 10.88 -1.06 -16.83
N ALA A 263 10.80 -1.86 -17.90
CA ALA A 263 11.57 -1.67 -19.13
C ALA A 263 11.14 -0.41 -19.92
N THR A 264 9.85 -0.10 -19.96
CA THR A 264 9.29 1.02 -20.73
C THR A 264 9.51 2.36 -20.02
N ALA A 265 9.61 2.38 -18.69
CA ALA A 265 9.91 3.55 -17.87
C ALA A 265 11.24 4.25 -18.21
N VAL A 266 12.14 3.59 -18.94
CA VAL A 266 13.44 4.15 -19.37
C VAL A 266 13.45 4.57 -20.84
N MET A 267 12.45 4.16 -21.63
CA MET A 267 12.36 4.56 -23.05
C MET A 267 11.75 5.95 -23.25
N ALA A 268 11.16 6.56 -22.22
CA ALA A 268 10.92 7.99 -22.21
C ALA A 268 12.27 8.69 -22.04
N SER A 269 12.94 9.00 -23.16
CA SER A 269 14.10 9.90 -23.18
C SER A 269 13.81 11.13 -22.29
N PRO A 270 14.79 11.68 -21.55
CA PRO A 270 14.60 12.93 -20.80
C PRO A 270 13.96 14.06 -21.64
N ALA A 271 14.11 14.01 -22.97
CA ALA A 271 13.45 14.90 -23.91
C ALA A 271 11.92 14.71 -24.01
N VAL A 272 11.40 13.49 -23.82
CA VAL A 272 9.96 13.18 -23.83
C VAL A 272 9.28 13.65 -22.55
N ILE A 273 9.99 13.64 -21.41
CA ILE A 273 9.49 14.23 -20.15
C ILE A 273 9.37 15.76 -20.28
N LEU A 274 10.30 16.40 -21.01
CA LEU A 274 10.22 17.84 -21.32
C LEU A 274 9.12 18.17 -22.35
N LEU A 275 8.91 17.32 -23.36
CA LEU A 275 7.85 17.48 -24.35
C LEU A 275 6.46 17.13 -23.81
N GLY A 276 6.35 16.23 -22.83
CA GLY A 276 5.10 15.93 -22.12
C GLY A 276 4.57 17.11 -21.31
N LEU A 277 5.46 17.91 -20.73
CA LEU A 277 5.11 19.21 -20.13
C LEU A 277 4.64 20.24 -21.16
N GLY A 278 5.12 20.15 -22.41
CA GLY A 278 4.67 20.99 -23.52
C GLY A 278 3.34 20.53 -24.15
N ALA A 279 3.10 19.22 -24.25
CA ALA A 279 1.89 18.66 -24.83
C ALA A 279 0.65 18.83 -23.93
N ALA A 280 0.84 18.92 -22.60
CA ALA A 280 -0.21 19.29 -21.65
C ALA A 280 -0.74 20.73 -21.87
N ALA A 281 0.05 21.63 -22.47
CA ALA A 281 -0.40 22.97 -22.85
C ALA A 281 -1.19 22.97 -24.17
N VAL A 282 -0.90 22.05 -25.10
CA VAL A 282 -1.58 21.98 -26.41
C VAL A 282 -2.90 21.18 -26.33
N GLY A 283 -2.98 20.19 -25.44
CA GLY A 283 -4.21 19.42 -25.21
C GLY A 283 -5.36 20.24 -24.58
N ALA A 284 -5.04 21.23 -23.74
CA ALA A 284 -6.03 22.14 -23.17
C ALA A 284 -6.51 23.21 -24.17
N ALA A 285 -5.66 23.61 -25.13
CA ALA A 285 -6.03 24.59 -26.16
C ALA A 285 -7.00 24.01 -27.21
N SER A 286 -6.85 22.73 -27.58
CA SER A 286 -7.70 22.10 -28.59
C SER A 286 -9.13 21.79 -28.10
N LEU A 287 -9.37 21.82 -26.79
CA LEU A 287 -10.70 21.68 -26.17
C LEU A 287 -11.43 23.03 -25.98
N LEU A 288 -10.71 24.16 -26.07
CA LEU A 288 -11.27 25.51 -25.95
C LEU A 288 -11.58 26.18 -27.31
N SER A 289 -11.21 25.56 -28.43
CA SER A 289 -11.45 26.09 -29.78
C SER A 289 -12.56 25.38 -30.54
N LYS A 290 -13.58 24.86 -29.83
CA LYS A 290 -14.75 24.24 -30.44
C LYS A 290 -16.05 24.79 -29.85
N ASP A 291 -16.13 26.12 -29.79
CA ASP A 291 -17.38 26.88 -29.74
C ASP A 291 -17.20 28.01 -30.73
N ASP A 292 -17.73 27.82 -31.94
CA ASP A 292 -18.38 28.83 -32.76
C ASP A 292 -18.66 28.22 -34.14
N ASP A 293 -19.91 28.42 -34.56
CA ASP A 293 -20.47 28.39 -35.91
C ASP A 293 -21.61 27.37 -36.17
N ASP A 294 -22.73 27.97 -36.59
CA ASP A 294 -23.90 27.45 -37.31
C ASP A 294 -25.08 26.94 -36.44
N ASP A 295 -26.31 27.46 -36.49
CA ASP A 295 -26.97 28.48 -37.31
C ASP A 295 -28.25 28.95 -36.60
N ASP A 296 -28.47 30.26 -36.54
CA ASP A 296 -29.79 30.87 -36.37
C ASP A 296 -30.53 30.81 -37.71
N ASP A 297 -31.69 30.16 -37.77
CA ASP A 297 -32.71 30.49 -38.78
C ASP A 297 -34.13 30.31 -38.21
N ASP A 298 -34.72 31.46 -37.90
CA ASP A 298 -36.11 31.69 -37.55
C ASP A 298 -37.07 31.34 -38.70
N ALA A 299 -38.20 30.71 -38.39
CA ALA A 299 -39.49 31.02 -39.04
C ALA A 299 -40.70 30.56 -38.20
N PRO A 300 -41.58 31.48 -37.75
CA PRO A 300 -42.88 31.13 -37.21
C PRO A 300 -43.94 31.11 -38.33
N THR A 301 -44.57 29.95 -38.59
CA THR A 301 -45.79 29.89 -39.42
C THR A 301 -47.04 29.94 -38.56
N SER A 302 -47.85 30.95 -38.83
CA SER A 302 -49.16 31.24 -38.29
C SER A 302 -50.23 30.19 -38.65
N GLY A 303 -51.14 29.95 -37.70
CA GLY A 303 -52.59 29.90 -37.95
C GLY A 303 -53.18 28.74 -38.75
N ARG A 304 -53.91 27.86 -38.05
CA ARG A 304 -55.38 27.77 -38.16
C ARG A 304 -55.98 26.97 -37.01
#